data_AF-A0A0B6ZP58-F1
#
_entry.id   AF-A0A0B6ZP58-F1
#
_cell.length_a   1.000
_cell.length_b   1.000
_cell.length_c   1.000
_cell.angle_alpha   90.00
_cell.angle_beta   90.00
_cell.angle_gamma   90.00
#
_symmetry.space_group_name_H-M   'P 1'
#
loop_
_entity.id
_entity.type
_entity.pdbx_description
1 polymer ?
#
loop_
_entity_poly.entity_id
_entity_poly.type
_entity_poly.pdbx_seq_one_letter_code
_entity_poly.pdbx_strand_id
1 'polypeptide(L)'
;SLVKQNKEVIVDLACGMAVLRGAHVYKQGIMGAPHSLRAEDIISVYADLDGKCLKGLMTVYGGMKLFVGNGIAQVSRTDLFNANSNESSGIGILMSNPVYDAPSLAEVSLTWVYAQNLPSITCVHVLDPQKGELILDMCAAPGGKTAHIAAVMNNQGRVVALEKSKERTRKMEHLKSECIEVYTFDSVNAAVDHADSDCGPPFPPAIFDRILVDAPCSALGQRPCYVNKISVNQLKSFPVIQHKLLLTAVQLLKPGGVLVYSTCTITREENEDQVSKLLAKCPCIELVSTPFKLGGDGLQGSNLTEEQRSMVQRFDPTSTKLKDIYNVDTIGFFIAKFVKK
;
A
#
# COMPACT_ATOMS: atom_id res chain seq x y z
N SER A 1 12.77 26.86 11.98
CA SER A 1 12.19 25.75 12.78
C SER A 1 10.85 26.22 13.33
N LEU A 2 9.84 25.35 13.37
CA LEU A 2 8.52 25.70 13.91
C LEU A 2 8.59 25.88 15.43
N VAL A 3 7.97 26.94 15.94
CA VAL A 3 7.87 27.20 17.39
C VAL A 3 6.78 26.29 17.96
N LYS A 4 7.16 25.44 18.92
CA LYS A 4 6.24 24.54 19.62
C LYS A 4 5.33 25.33 20.56
N GLN A 5 4.10 24.88 20.69
CA GLN A 5 3.06 25.48 21.51
C GLN A 5 3.00 24.80 22.88
N ASN A 6 2.46 25.51 23.86
CA ASN A 6 2.34 25.00 25.23
C ASN A 6 1.32 23.85 25.35
N LYS A 7 0.30 23.83 24.50
CA LYS A 7 -0.72 22.77 24.46
C LYS A 7 -0.29 21.70 23.46
N GLU A 8 -0.07 20.48 23.96
CA GLU A 8 0.35 19.34 23.15
C GLU A 8 -0.78 18.34 22.97
N VAL A 9 -1.05 17.92 21.74
CA VAL A 9 -1.97 16.81 21.45
C VAL A 9 -1.17 15.63 20.91
N ILE A 10 -1.46 14.45 21.45
CA ILE A 10 -0.84 13.19 21.06
C ILE A 10 -1.79 12.43 20.15
N VAL A 11 -1.29 12.04 18.99
CA VAL A 11 -1.99 11.17 18.03
C VAL A 11 -1.32 9.81 17.95
N ASP A 12 -2.05 8.81 17.48
CA ASP A 12 -1.46 7.50 17.20
C ASP A 12 -0.42 7.59 16.06
N LEU A 13 0.43 6.56 15.97
CA LEU A 13 1.51 6.53 14.99
C LEU A 13 1.01 6.65 13.54
N ALA A 14 -0.09 5.98 13.19
CA ALA A 14 -0.61 5.95 11.83
C ALA A 14 -1.16 7.33 11.41
N CYS A 15 -1.87 7.99 12.33
CA CYS A 15 -2.35 9.35 12.17
C CYS A 15 -1.17 10.33 12.03
N GLY A 16 -0.15 10.20 12.87
CA GLY A 16 1.08 11.00 12.76
C GLY A 16 1.77 10.87 11.40
N MET A 17 1.91 9.65 10.88
CA MET A 17 2.49 9.42 9.55
C MET A 17 1.60 9.96 8.42
N ALA A 18 0.27 9.96 8.59
CA ALA A 18 -0.65 10.58 7.64
C ALA A 18 -0.53 12.11 7.63
N VAL A 19 -0.33 12.75 8.78
CA VAL A 19 -0.08 14.20 8.88
C VAL A 19 1.19 14.59 8.13
N LEU A 20 2.27 13.81 8.24
CA LEU A 20 3.50 14.04 7.48
C LEU A 20 3.31 13.86 5.95
N ARG A 21 2.19 13.29 5.52
CA ARG A 21 1.77 13.17 4.11
C ARG A 21 0.68 14.17 3.72
N GLY A 22 0.43 15.20 4.55
CA GLY A 22 -0.50 16.28 4.25
C GLY A 22 -1.91 16.13 4.82
N ALA A 23 -2.18 15.07 5.60
CA ALA A 23 -3.50 14.91 6.21
C ALA A 23 -3.73 15.85 7.40
N HIS A 24 -4.99 16.24 7.61
CA HIS A 24 -5.44 16.76 8.89
C HIS A 24 -5.60 15.63 9.93
N VAL A 25 -5.73 15.99 11.20
CA VAL A 25 -5.97 15.02 12.26
C VAL A 25 -7.47 14.83 12.44
N TYR A 26 -7.94 13.61 12.22
CA TYR A 26 -9.32 13.22 12.50
C TYR A 26 -9.46 12.77 13.97
N LYS A 27 -10.64 13.00 14.56
CA LYS A 27 -10.92 12.71 15.99
C LYS A 27 -10.46 11.32 16.44
N GLN A 28 -10.69 10.32 15.61
CA GLN A 28 -10.34 8.92 15.89
C GLN A 28 -8.85 8.67 16.13
N GLY A 29 -7.96 9.48 15.54
CA GLY A 29 -6.52 9.35 15.67
C GLY A 29 -5.95 10.07 16.89
N ILE A 30 -6.76 10.83 17.63
CA ILE A 30 -6.32 11.58 18.81
C ILE A 30 -6.34 10.66 20.03
N MET A 31 -5.18 10.50 20.65
CA MET A 31 -4.95 9.63 21.80
C MET A 31 -4.95 10.41 23.12
N GLY A 32 -4.31 11.58 23.17
CA GLY A 32 -4.18 12.37 24.39
C GLY A 32 -4.27 13.86 24.13
N ALA A 33 -4.88 14.61 25.04
CA ALA A 33 -5.04 16.06 24.94
C ALA A 33 -5.10 16.70 26.33
N PRO A 34 -4.61 17.92 26.55
CA PRO A 34 -4.64 18.54 27.87
C PRO A 34 -6.08 18.87 28.30
N HIS A 35 -6.33 18.92 29.60
CA HIS A 35 -7.63 19.33 30.15
C HIS A 35 -8.05 20.72 29.64
N SER A 36 -7.10 21.61 29.39
CA SER A 36 -7.34 22.98 28.95
C SER A 36 -7.60 23.14 27.45
N LEU A 37 -7.68 22.05 26.67
CA LEU A 37 -7.93 22.12 25.23
C LEU A 37 -9.37 22.56 24.92
N ARG A 38 -9.48 23.63 24.14
CA ARG A 38 -10.70 24.23 23.60
C ARG A 38 -10.61 24.30 22.08
N ALA A 39 -11.75 24.43 21.42
CA ALA A 39 -11.78 24.78 20.00
C ALA A 39 -11.06 26.13 19.78
N GLU A 40 -10.49 26.31 18.59
CA GLU A 40 -9.66 27.46 18.19
C GLU A 40 -8.29 27.58 18.88
N ASP A 41 -7.94 26.66 19.78
CA ASP A 41 -6.59 26.63 20.35
C ASP A 41 -5.55 26.30 19.27
N ILE A 42 -4.48 27.09 19.23
CA ILE A 42 -3.27 26.76 18.48
C ILE A 42 -2.43 25.79 19.32
N ILE A 43 -2.16 24.61 18.76
CA ILE A 43 -1.55 23.49 19.47
C ILE A 43 -0.38 22.88 18.70
N SER A 44 0.46 22.14 19.41
CA SER A 44 1.48 21.27 18.82
C SER A 44 1.01 19.83 18.80
N VAL A 45 1.13 19.19 17.65
CA VAL A 45 0.72 17.80 17.44
C VAL A 45 1.96 16.89 17.46
N TYR A 46 1.84 15.79 18.18
CA TYR A 46 2.89 14.79 18.30
C TYR A 46 2.37 13.39 18.01
N ALA A 47 3.12 12.60 17.23
CA ALA A 47 2.86 11.19 17.02
C ALA A 47 3.51 10.35 18.14
N ASP A 48 2.74 9.43 18.74
CA ASP A 48 3.24 8.46 19.70
C ASP A 48 4.08 7.38 19.00
N LEU A 49 5.41 7.41 19.19
CA LEU A 49 6.32 6.45 18.57
C LEU A 49 6.34 5.12 19.34
N ASP A 50 6.15 5.14 20.65
CA ASP A 50 6.14 3.94 21.48
C ASP A 50 4.83 3.15 21.35
N GLY A 51 3.73 3.82 21.01
CA GLY A 51 2.39 3.25 21.03
C GLY A 51 1.91 2.92 22.45
N LYS A 52 2.35 3.69 23.45
CA LYS A 52 2.03 3.51 24.87
C LYS A 52 1.11 4.61 25.41
N CYS A 53 0.76 5.61 24.60
CA CYS A 53 -0.20 6.64 25.00
C CYS A 53 -1.60 6.02 25.11
N LEU A 54 -2.17 6.02 26.30
CA LEU A 54 -3.53 5.56 26.55
C LEU A 54 -4.54 6.58 25.99
N LYS A 55 -5.64 6.07 25.41
CA LYS A 55 -6.71 6.92 24.89
C LYS A 55 -7.34 7.72 26.03
N GLY A 56 -7.45 9.03 25.85
CA GLY A 56 -7.93 9.97 26.87
C GLY A 56 -6.86 10.50 27.81
N LEU A 57 -5.55 10.29 27.55
CA LEU A 57 -4.48 10.86 28.39
C LEU A 57 -4.66 12.38 28.56
N MET A 58 -4.54 12.86 29.80
CA MET A 58 -4.76 14.27 30.20
C MET A 58 -3.47 15.03 30.51
N THR A 59 -2.45 14.30 30.93
CA THR A 59 -1.15 14.83 31.33
C THR A 59 -0.20 14.87 30.14
N VAL A 60 0.92 15.56 30.33
CA VAL A 60 2.02 15.55 29.35
C VAL A 60 2.47 14.10 29.14
N TYR A 61 2.53 13.68 27.87
CA TYR A 61 3.06 12.37 27.52
C TYR A 61 4.59 12.38 27.59
N GLY A 62 5.14 11.50 28.44
CA GLY A 62 6.57 11.37 28.70
C GLY A 62 7.28 10.30 27.86
N GLY A 63 6.55 9.55 27.02
CA GLY A 63 7.15 8.57 26.09
C GLY A 63 7.83 9.22 24.89
N MET A 64 8.42 8.41 24.02
CA MET A 64 8.97 8.87 22.74
C MET A 64 7.85 9.37 21.84
N LYS A 65 8.00 10.63 21.41
CA LYS A 65 7.02 11.31 20.57
C LYS A 65 7.71 12.12 19.48
N LEU A 66 7.11 12.15 18.29
CA LEU A 66 7.61 12.91 17.14
C LEU A 66 6.73 14.14 16.94
N PHE A 67 7.32 15.34 16.92
CA PHE A 67 6.60 16.55 16.54
C PHE A 67 6.27 16.52 15.04
N VAL A 68 4.99 16.59 14.69
CA VAL A 68 4.53 16.53 13.28
C VAL A 68 4.04 17.87 12.75
N GLY A 69 3.84 18.87 13.63
CA GLY A 69 3.48 20.23 13.24
C GLY A 69 2.59 20.93 14.26
N ASN A 70 2.19 22.16 13.93
CA ASN A 70 1.17 22.89 14.66
C ASN A 70 -0.16 22.90 13.88
N GLY A 71 -1.26 23.01 14.62
CA GLY A 71 -2.59 23.10 14.05
C GLY A 71 -3.57 23.80 14.97
N ILE A 72 -4.79 23.99 14.48
CA ILE A 72 -5.90 24.63 15.17
C ILE A 72 -6.89 23.54 15.59
N ALA A 73 -7.14 23.43 16.89
CA ALA A 73 -8.13 22.49 17.41
C ALA A 73 -9.53 22.88 16.92
N GLN A 74 -10.23 21.94 16.27
CA GLN A 74 -11.59 22.15 15.77
C GLN A 74 -12.64 21.74 16.81
N VAL A 75 -12.20 21.10 17.90
CA VAL A 75 -13.05 20.55 18.95
C VAL A 75 -12.41 20.73 20.31
N SER A 76 -13.23 20.75 21.35
CA SER A 76 -12.74 20.73 22.73
C SER A 76 -12.34 19.32 23.17
N ARG A 77 -11.62 19.21 24.30
CA ARG A 77 -11.34 17.90 24.89
C ARG A 77 -12.62 17.13 25.26
N THR A 78 -13.62 17.83 25.78
CA THR A 78 -14.89 17.20 26.16
C THR A 78 -15.54 16.54 24.94
N ASP A 79 -15.50 17.18 23.77
CA ASP A 79 -16.07 16.61 22.54
C ASP A 79 -15.29 15.38 22.05
N LEU A 80 -13.98 15.33 22.28
CA LEU A 80 -13.12 14.21 21.85
C LEU A 80 -13.35 12.92 22.64
N PHE A 81 -13.66 13.03 23.93
CA PHE A 81 -13.68 11.89 24.85
C PHE A 81 -15.00 11.72 25.61
N ASN A 82 -16.08 12.37 25.15
CA ASN A 82 -17.42 12.14 25.68
C ASN A 82 -17.94 10.77 25.22
N ALA A 83 -18.29 9.90 26.17
CA ALA A 83 -18.79 8.56 25.87
C ALA A 83 -20.17 8.57 25.17
N ASN A 84 -20.90 9.69 25.22
CA ASN A 84 -22.27 9.81 24.70
C ASN A 84 -22.36 10.44 23.30
N SER A 85 -21.24 10.86 22.69
CA SER A 85 -21.26 11.43 21.34
C SER A 85 -21.21 10.31 20.29
N ASN A 86 -22.29 10.13 19.53
CA ASN A 86 -22.34 9.21 18.39
C ASN A 86 -21.49 9.68 17.18
N GLU A 87 -20.93 10.89 17.22
CA GLU A 87 -20.09 11.45 16.15
C GLU A 87 -18.60 11.26 16.43
N SER A 88 -18.12 10.03 16.21
CA SER A 88 -16.69 9.69 16.27
C SER A 88 -15.91 10.13 15.02
N SER A 89 -16.60 10.64 14.00
CA SER A 89 -16.03 11.11 12.74
C SER A 89 -15.86 12.64 12.71
N GLY A 90 -15.01 13.10 11.79
CA GLY A 90 -14.73 14.52 11.56
C GLY A 90 -13.31 14.94 11.92
N ILE A 91 -12.95 16.14 11.48
CA ILE A 91 -11.65 16.75 11.74
C ILE A 91 -11.59 17.17 13.20
N GLY A 92 -10.56 16.71 13.93
CA GLY A 92 -10.28 17.14 15.29
C GLY A 92 -9.27 18.29 15.34
N ILE A 93 -8.29 18.30 14.44
CA ILE A 93 -7.28 19.36 14.32
C ILE A 93 -7.04 19.67 12.85
N LEU A 94 -7.23 20.94 12.48
CA LEU A 94 -6.83 21.47 11.19
C LEU A 94 -5.34 21.82 11.24
N MET A 95 -4.51 21.08 10.50
CA MET A 95 -3.07 21.33 10.47
C MET A 95 -2.78 22.63 9.72
N SER A 96 -2.15 23.61 10.40
CA SER A 96 -1.86 24.94 9.85
C SER A 96 -0.39 25.12 9.49
N ASN A 97 0.51 24.47 10.25
CA ASN A 97 1.95 24.53 10.03
C ASN A 97 2.55 23.13 10.26
N PRO A 98 2.35 22.19 9.32
CA PRO A 98 2.96 20.87 9.38
C PRO A 98 4.49 20.95 9.20
N VAL A 99 5.22 19.94 9.68
CA VAL A 99 6.68 19.86 9.46
C VAL A 99 7.02 19.67 7.98
N TYR A 100 6.20 18.90 7.26
CA TYR A 100 6.27 18.78 5.80
C TYR A 100 5.00 19.37 5.20
N ASP A 101 5.19 20.34 4.30
CA ASP A 101 4.10 21.00 3.59
C ASP A 101 3.68 20.14 2.40
N ALA A 102 2.71 19.26 2.63
CA ALA A 102 2.09 18.40 1.64
C ALA A 102 0.59 18.71 1.57
N PRO A 103 -0.01 18.79 0.36
CA PRO A 103 -1.41 19.13 0.22
C PRO A 103 -2.32 18.03 0.77
N SER A 104 -3.42 18.45 1.41
CA SER A 104 -4.47 17.55 1.85
C SER A 104 -5.29 17.08 0.65
N LEU A 105 -5.27 15.78 0.37
CA LEU A 105 -6.09 15.19 -0.69
C LEU A 105 -7.55 14.98 -0.26
N ALA A 106 -7.89 15.22 1.01
CA ALA A 106 -9.26 15.11 1.49
C ALA A 106 -10.18 16.21 0.93
N GLU A 107 -9.61 17.34 0.52
CA GLU A 107 -10.33 18.48 -0.07
C GLU A 107 -10.56 18.32 -1.57
N VAL A 108 -9.83 17.41 -2.22
CA VAL A 108 -10.00 17.09 -3.63
C VAL A 108 -11.14 16.08 -3.76
N SER A 109 -12.12 16.37 -4.62
CA SER A 109 -13.25 15.46 -4.86
C SER A 109 -12.73 14.06 -5.20
N LEU A 110 -12.99 13.11 -4.30
CA LEU A 110 -12.50 11.72 -4.36
C LEU A 110 -13.02 10.94 -5.57
N THR A 111 -13.91 11.54 -6.39
CA THR A 111 -14.40 10.96 -7.64
C THR A 111 -13.38 11.01 -8.77
N TRP A 112 -12.43 11.97 -8.75
CA TRP A 112 -11.47 12.19 -9.84
C TRP A 112 -10.05 11.74 -9.53
N VAL A 113 -9.72 11.58 -8.24
CA VAL A 113 -8.35 11.36 -7.79
C VAL A 113 -8.28 10.20 -6.81
N TYR A 114 -7.29 9.31 -7.02
CA TYR A 114 -6.92 8.26 -6.08
C TYR A 114 -5.46 8.47 -5.65
N ALA A 115 -5.23 8.58 -4.34
CA ALA A 115 -3.88 8.74 -3.81
C ALA A 115 -3.08 7.44 -4.00
N GLN A 116 -2.07 7.47 -4.88
CA GLN A 116 -1.23 6.30 -5.19
C GLN A 116 0.22 6.70 -5.37
N ASN A 117 1.15 5.96 -4.76
CA ASN A 117 2.58 6.20 -4.90
C ASN A 117 3.06 5.88 -6.32
N LEU A 118 4.04 6.64 -6.83
CA LEU A 118 4.61 6.46 -8.18
C LEU A 118 4.96 5.00 -8.52
N PRO A 119 5.67 4.21 -7.67
CA PRO A 119 5.97 2.82 -8.00
C PRO A 119 4.73 1.92 -8.13
N SER A 120 3.65 2.22 -7.40
CA SER A 120 2.39 1.51 -7.52
C SER A 120 1.64 1.85 -8.82
N ILE A 121 1.74 3.10 -9.29
CA ILE A 121 1.25 3.53 -10.61
C ILE A 121 2.04 2.80 -11.71
N THR A 122 3.37 2.80 -11.61
CA THR A 122 4.28 2.09 -12.52
C THR A 122 3.92 0.62 -12.65
N CYS A 123 3.57 -0.06 -11.56
CA CYS A 123 3.20 -1.47 -11.57
C CYS A 123 2.05 -1.78 -12.54
N VAL A 124 1.00 -0.95 -12.56
CA VAL A 124 -0.15 -1.13 -13.47
C VAL A 124 0.25 -0.89 -14.93
N HIS A 125 1.07 0.11 -15.21
CA HIS A 125 1.58 0.35 -16.56
C HIS A 125 2.58 -0.71 -17.03
N VAL A 126 3.32 -1.37 -16.12
CA VAL A 126 4.17 -2.52 -16.45
C VAL A 126 3.33 -3.76 -16.78
N LEU A 127 2.21 -3.95 -16.08
CA LEU A 127 1.21 -4.99 -16.38
C LEU A 127 0.59 -4.81 -17.77
N ASP A 128 0.42 -3.55 -18.19
CA ASP A 128 -0.06 -3.16 -19.52
C ASP A 128 -1.41 -3.84 -19.88
N PRO A 129 -2.46 -3.60 -19.07
CA PRO A 129 -3.77 -4.23 -19.26
C PRO A 129 -4.47 -3.71 -20.52
N GLN A 130 -4.97 -4.61 -21.37
CA GLN A 130 -5.68 -4.22 -22.60
C GLN A 130 -7.19 -4.30 -22.45
N LYS A 131 -7.90 -3.55 -23.29
CA LYS A 131 -9.36 -3.55 -23.34
C LYS A 131 -9.90 -4.92 -23.72
N GLY A 132 -10.92 -5.38 -23.01
CA GLY A 132 -11.59 -6.66 -23.26
C GLY A 132 -10.93 -7.88 -22.60
N GLU A 133 -9.77 -7.71 -21.96
CA GLU A 133 -9.06 -8.80 -21.29
C GLU A 133 -9.68 -9.18 -19.95
N LEU A 134 -9.38 -10.41 -19.51
CA LEU A 134 -9.69 -10.92 -18.18
C LEU A 134 -8.43 -10.83 -17.30
N ILE A 135 -8.49 -9.98 -16.28
CA ILE A 135 -7.35 -9.66 -15.40
C ILE A 135 -7.64 -10.07 -13.96
N LEU A 136 -6.64 -10.64 -13.29
CA LEU A 136 -6.71 -10.99 -11.86
C LEU A 136 -5.79 -10.09 -11.03
N ASP A 137 -6.33 -9.47 -10.00
CA ASP A 137 -5.57 -8.89 -8.88
C ASP A 137 -5.70 -9.80 -7.66
N MET A 138 -4.63 -10.53 -7.34
CA MET A 138 -4.66 -11.57 -6.31
C MET A 138 -4.64 -11.03 -4.87
N CYS A 139 -4.31 -9.76 -4.64
CA CYS A 139 -4.14 -9.19 -3.30
C CYS A 139 -4.63 -7.74 -3.28
N ALA A 140 -5.90 -7.57 -3.61
CA ALA A 140 -6.38 -6.33 -4.20
C ALA A 140 -6.58 -5.17 -3.21
N ALA A 141 -6.87 -5.44 -1.93
CA ALA A 141 -7.27 -4.37 -1.02
C ALA A 141 -6.10 -3.42 -0.66
N PRO A 142 -6.33 -2.10 -0.62
CA PRO A 142 -7.64 -1.43 -0.60
C PRO A 142 -8.26 -1.13 -1.98
N GLY A 143 -7.66 -1.58 -3.09
CA GLY A 143 -8.27 -1.49 -4.41
C GLY A 143 -7.67 -0.45 -5.35
N GLY A 144 -6.61 0.25 -4.95
CA GLY A 144 -6.03 1.32 -5.78
C GLY A 144 -5.45 0.82 -7.11
N LYS A 145 -4.74 -0.32 -7.11
CA LYS A 145 -4.22 -0.92 -8.36
C LYS A 145 -5.35 -1.53 -9.18
N THR A 146 -6.32 -2.18 -8.55
CA THR A 146 -7.53 -2.70 -9.18
C THR A 146 -8.33 -1.62 -9.92
N ALA A 147 -8.60 -0.49 -9.25
CA ALA A 147 -9.27 0.67 -9.84
C ALA A 147 -8.49 1.23 -11.02
N HIS A 148 -7.16 1.32 -10.87
CA HIS A 148 -6.28 1.83 -11.90
C HIS A 148 -6.22 0.89 -13.12
N ILE A 149 -6.19 -0.43 -12.93
CA ILE A 149 -6.31 -1.41 -14.02
C ILE A 149 -7.61 -1.18 -14.80
N ALA A 150 -8.76 -1.12 -14.11
CA ALA A 150 -10.05 -0.88 -14.75
C ALA A 150 -10.08 0.46 -15.50
N ALA A 151 -9.47 1.51 -14.94
CA ALA A 151 -9.35 2.81 -15.58
C ALA A 151 -8.53 2.77 -16.87
N VAL A 152 -7.37 2.11 -16.89
CA VAL A 152 -6.53 1.94 -18.09
C VAL A 152 -7.25 1.14 -19.18
N MET A 153 -8.06 0.16 -18.77
CA MET A 153 -8.90 -0.62 -19.67
C MET A 153 -10.15 0.15 -20.15
N ASN A 154 -10.33 1.42 -19.78
CA ASN A 154 -11.54 2.21 -20.02
C ASN A 154 -12.83 1.48 -19.58
N ASN A 155 -12.76 0.72 -18.48
CA ASN A 155 -13.83 -0.15 -17.99
C ASN A 155 -14.35 -1.17 -19.02
N GLN A 156 -13.50 -1.60 -19.98
CA GLN A 156 -13.84 -2.64 -20.95
C GLN A 156 -13.05 -3.92 -20.67
N GLY A 157 -13.74 -5.02 -20.39
CA GLY A 157 -13.15 -6.30 -20.00
C GLY A 157 -13.66 -6.73 -18.63
N ARG A 158 -12.88 -7.53 -17.91
CA ARG A 158 -13.26 -8.04 -16.59
C ARG A 158 -12.03 -8.06 -15.67
N VAL A 159 -12.14 -7.41 -14.51
CA VAL A 159 -11.09 -7.32 -13.48
C VAL A 159 -11.58 -8.02 -12.23
N VAL A 160 -11.04 -9.22 -11.97
CA VAL A 160 -11.32 -9.99 -10.76
C VAL A 160 -10.35 -9.56 -9.67
N ALA A 161 -10.88 -9.17 -8.52
CA ALA A 161 -10.12 -8.70 -7.37
C ALA A 161 -10.34 -9.61 -6.17
N LEU A 162 -9.28 -10.25 -5.69
CA LEU A 162 -9.34 -11.15 -4.54
C LEU A 162 -8.72 -10.50 -3.30
N GLU A 163 -9.40 -10.65 -2.17
CA GLU A 163 -8.87 -10.27 -0.85
C GLU A 163 -9.28 -11.32 0.20
N LYS A 164 -8.33 -11.79 1.01
CA LYS A 164 -8.62 -12.82 2.02
C LYS A 164 -9.42 -12.29 3.20
N SER A 165 -9.19 -11.04 3.61
CA SER A 165 -9.83 -10.45 4.79
C SER A 165 -11.13 -9.74 4.46
N LYS A 166 -12.25 -10.20 5.04
CA LYS A 166 -13.55 -9.52 4.95
C LYS A 166 -13.47 -8.03 5.31
N GLU A 167 -12.70 -7.67 6.33
CA GLU A 167 -12.53 -6.27 6.73
C GLU A 167 -11.84 -5.45 5.66
N ARG A 168 -10.83 -6.02 4.99
CA ARG A 168 -10.12 -5.35 3.90
C ARG A 168 -10.97 -5.29 2.63
N THR A 169 -11.78 -6.32 2.34
CA THR A 169 -12.75 -6.29 1.25
C THR A 169 -13.75 -5.16 1.41
N ARG A 170 -14.23 -4.87 2.63
CA ARG A 170 -15.11 -3.71 2.89
C ARG A 170 -14.49 -2.38 2.46
N LYS A 171 -13.15 -2.26 2.54
CA LYS A 171 -12.45 -1.05 2.08
C LYS A 171 -12.49 -0.88 0.56
N MET A 172 -12.89 -1.91 -0.19
CA MET A 172 -13.03 -1.90 -1.64
C MET A 172 -14.48 -1.65 -2.10
N GLU A 173 -15.45 -1.50 -1.19
CA GLU A 173 -16.86 -1.24 -1.55
C GLU A 173 -17.06 0.07 -2.33
N HIS A 174 -16.08 0.97 -2.29
CA HIS A 174 -16.06 2.20 -3.08
C HIS A 174 -15.78 1.94 -4.57
N LEU A 175 -15.28 0.76 -4.95
CA LEU A 175 -15.05 0.38 -6.34
C LEU A 175 -16.37 0.05 -7.04
N LYS A 176 -17.06 1.09 -7.52
CA LYS A 176 -18.35 0.97 -8.23
C LYS A 176 -18.14 0.98 -9.74
N SER A 177 -17.48 -0.06 -10.28
CA SER A 177 -17.32 -0.25 -11.73
C SER A 177 -17.87 -1.60 -12.14
N GLU A 178 -18.63 -1.65 -13.23
CA GLU A 178 -19.20 -2.89 -13.79
C GLU A 178 -18.12 -3.87 -14.28
N CYS A 179 -16.92 -3.36 -14.56
CA CYS A 179 -15.76 -4.16 -14.98
C CYS A 179 -15.07 -4.85 -13.77
N ILE A 180 -15.32 -4.42 -12.53
CA ILE A 180 -14.61 -4.92 -11.34
C ILE A 180 -15.50 -5.88 -10.56
N GLU A 181 -15.02 -7.10 -10.33
CA GLU A 181 -15.65 -8.09 -9.47
C GLU A 181 -14.78 -8.35 -8.24
N VAL A 182 -15.29 -8.01 -7.06
CA VAL A 182 -14.56 -8.15 -5.80
C VAL A 182 -15.04 -9.37 -5.03
N TYR A 183 -14.13 -10.29 -4.70
CA TYR A 183 -14.42 -11.50 -3.92
C TYR A 183 -13.58 -11.58 -2.66
N THR A 184 -14.22 -11.96 -1.54
CA THR A 184 -13.46 -12.32 -0.34
C THR A 184 -13.02 -13.78 -0.45
N PHE A 185 -11.77 -14.01 -0.87
CA PHE A 185 -11.26 -15.35 -1.14
C PHE A 185 -9.75 -15.45 -0.87
N ASP A 186 -9.27 -16.63 -0.50
CA ASP A 186 -7.83 -16.88 -0.33
C ASP A 186 -7.18 -17.22 -1.67
N SER A 187 -6.43 -16.27 -2.24
CA SER A 187 -5.82 -16.37 -3.56
C SER A 187 -4.81 -17.50 -3.69
N VAL A 188 -4.29 -18.06 -2.59
CA VAL A 188 -3.45 -19.27 -2.64
C VAL A 188 -4.24 -20.48 -3.16
N ASN A 189 -5.55 -20.54 -2.87
CA ASN A 189 -6.44 -21.65 -3.22
C ASN A 189 -7.30 -21.32 -4.45
N ALA A 190 -6.94 -20.32 -5.24
CA ALA A 190 -7.77 -19.83 -6.34
C ALA A 190 -7.70 -20.68 -7.62
N ALA A 191 -6.76 -21.64 -7.73
CA ALA A 191 -6.66 -22.53 -8.88
C ALA A 191 -7.23 -23.92 -8.56
N VAL A 192 -8.26 -24.35 -9.32
CA VAL A 192 -8.91 -25.66 -9.18
C VAL A 192 -9.32 -26.18 -10.57
N ASP A 193 -8.90 -27.39 -10.94
CA ASP A 193 -9.07 -27.95 -12.29
C ASP A 193 -10.53 -28.06 -12.78
N HIS A 194 -11.49 -28.24 -11.87
CA HIS A 194 -12.91 -28.42 -12.18
C HIS A 194 -13.78 -27.24 -11.72
N ALA A 195 -13.19 -26.06 -11.57
CA ALA A 195 -13.94 -24.84 -11.27
C ALA A 195 -14.70 -24.32 -12.49
N ASP A 196 -15.84 -23.68 -12.23
CA ASP A 196 -16.61 -22.96 -13.24
C ASP A 196 -15.94 -21.60 -13.52
N SER A 197 -15.66 -21.31 -14.80
CA SER A 197 -15.01 -20.07 -15.24
C SER A 197 -15.86 -18.81 -15.03
N ASP A 198 -17.18 -18.96 -14.90
CA ASP A 198 -18.13 -17.84 -14.88
C ASP A 198 -18.76 -17.57 -13.49
N CYS A 199 -18.49 -18.42 -12.49
CA CYS A 199 -19.13 -18.33 -11.16
C CYS A 199 -18.25 -17.69 -10.05
N GLY A 200 -17.16 -17.01 -10.41
CA GLY A 200 -16.21 -16.45 -9.43
C GLY A 200 -15.23 -17.50 -8.87
N PRO A 201 -14.39 -17.16 -7.86
CA PRO A 201 -13.34 -18.04 -7.37
C PRO A 201 -13.89 -19.28 -6.63
N PRO A 202 -13.19 -20.44 -6.69
CA PRO A 202 -11.93 -20.68 -7.39
C PRO A 202 -12.11 -20.75 -8.91
N PHE A 203 -11.01 -20.67 -9.66
CA PHE A 203 -11.00 -20.60 -11.12
C PHE A 203 -10.25 -21.79 -11.75
N PRO A 204 -10.61 -22.19 -12.98
CA PRO A 204 -9.85 -23.19 -13.73
C PRO A 204 -8.46 -22.65 -14.13
N PRO A 205 -7.46 -23.53 -14.33
CA PRO A 205 -6.15 -23.13 -14.84
C PRO A 205 -6.21 -22.41 -16.19
N ALA A 206 -5.20 -21.58 -16.47
CA ALA A 206 -4.99 -20.93 -17.77
C ALA A 206 -6.18 -20.12 -18.31
N ILE A 207 -6.81 -19.31 -17.46
CA ILE A 207 -7.99 -18.49 -17.82
C ILE A 207 -7.71 -16.98 -17.87
N PHE A 208 -6.75 -16.47 -17.10
CA PHE A 208 -6.47 -15.04 -17.05
C PHE A 208 -5.44 -14.64 -18.11
N ASP A 209 -5.71 -13.54 -18.81
CA ASP A 209 -4.79 -12.94 -19.79
C ASP A 209 -3.62 -12.26 -19.06
N ARG A 210 -3.91 -11.62 -17.93
CA ARG A 210 -2.91 -10.97 -17.08
C ARG A 210 -3.21 -11.16 -15.61
N ILE A 211 -2.15 -11.27 -14.80
CA ILE A 211 -2.27 -11.41 -13.35
C ILE A 211 -1.32 -10.43 -12.65
N LEU A 212 -1.85 -9.69 -11.69
CA LEU A 212 -1.12 -8.88 -10.74
C LEU A 212 -1.05 -9.60 -9.39
N VAL A 213 0.18 -9.78 -8.91
CA VAL A 213 0.49 -10.25 -7.55
C VAL A 213 1.16 -9.11 -6.79
N ASP A 214 0.35 -8.20 -6.25
CA ASP A 214 0.79 -7.16 -5.31
C ASP A 214 0.86 -7.76 -3.90
N ALA A 215 1.90 -8.53 -3.63
CA ALA A 215 1.88 -9.48 -2.54
C ALA A 215 1.91 -8.80 -1.15
N PRO A 216 1.25 -9.38 -0.14
CA PRO A 216 1.47 -8.97 1.25
C PRO A 216 2.96 -9.14 1.58
N CYS A 217 3.54 -8.10 2.14
CA CYS A 217 4.98 -8.03 2.43
C CYS A 217 5.23 -7.33 3.76
N SER A 218 6.48 -7.33 4.18
CA SER A 218 6.94 -6.67 5.41
C SER A 218 6.77 -5.14 5.42
N ALA A 219 6.48 -4.54 4.26
CA ALA A 219 6.25 -3.10 4.08
C ALA A 219 7.41 -2.20 4.58
N LEU A 220 8.64 -2.73 4.61
CA LEU A 220 9.83 -2.02 5.09
C LEU A 220 10.23 -0.83 4.19
N GLY A 221 9.66 -0.73 2.99
CA GLY A 221 9.87 0.40 2.07
C GLY A 221 8.92 1.57 2.29
N GLN A 222 7.90 1.46 3.15
CA GLN A 222 6.92 2.53 3.40
C GLN A 222 7.61 3.81 3.91
N ARG A 223 7.16 4.97 3.40
CA ARG A 223 7.64 6.28 3.85
C ARG A 223 6.48 7.27 4.07
N PRO A 224 6.56 8.12 5.11
CA PRO A 224 7.51 8.04 6.22
C PRO A 224 7.23 6.82 7.11
N CYS A 225 8.27 6.19 7.65
CA CYS A 225 8.17 5.09 8.60
C CYS A 225 9.24 5.28 9.68
N TYR A 226 8.82 5.78 10.85
CA TYR A 226 9.73 6.04 11.97
C TYR A 226 9.88 4.83 12.90
N VAL A 227 8.84 3.98 12.98
CA VAL A 227 8.83 2.79 13.83
C VAL A 227 8.15 1.66 13.06
N ASN A 228 8.84 0.54 12.89
CA ASN A 228 8.24 -0.69 12.38
C ASN A 228 8.15 -1.72 13.50
N LYS A 229 6.93 -2.22 13.75
CA LYS A 229 6.63 -3.20 14.81
C LYS A 229 6.68 -4.66 14.35
N ILE A 230 7.15 -4.90 13.12
CA ILE A 230 7.25 -6.25 12.56
C ILE A 230 8.22 -7.12 13.39
N SER A 231 7.76 -8.32 13.74
CA SER A 231 8.62 -9.33 14.37
C SER A 231 9.45 -10.08 13.32
N VAL A 232 10.58 -10.65 13.75
CA VAL A 232 11.42 -11.51 12.89
C VAL A 232 10.64 -12.70 12.34
N ASN A 233 9.70 -13.25 13.12
CA ASN A 233 8.86 -14.36 12.68
C ASN A 233 7.90 -13.95 11.55
N GLN A 234 7.28 -12.76 11.67
CA GLN A 234 6.47 -12.19 10.59
C GLN A 234 7.31 -11.94 9.34
N LEU A 235 8.49 -11.33 9.50
CA LEU A 235 9.41 -11.07 8.39
C LEU A 235 9.76 -12.35 7.60
N LYS A 236 10.02 -13.46 8.30
CA LYS A 236 10.32 -14.75 7.69
C LYS A 236 9.10 -15.44 7.05
N SER A 237 7.89 -15.05 7.43
CA SER A 237 6.65 -15.69 6.93
C SER A 237 6.23 -15.17 5.55
N PHE A 238 6.54 -13.91 5.21
CA PHE A 238 6.14 -13.28 3.96
C PHE A 238 6.70 -13.99 2.71
N PRO A 239 8.00 -14.34 2.63
CA PRO A 239 8.55 -15.09 1.51
C PRO A 239 7.81 -16.40 1.20
N VAL A 240 7.28 -17.07 2.22
CA VAL A 240 6.58 -18.36 2.07
C VAL A 240 5.21 -18.17 1.42
N ILE A 241 4.44 -17.19 1.89
CA ILE A 241 3.10 -16.90 1.32
C ILE A 241 3.21 -16.30 -0.07
N GLN A 242 4.19 -15.42 -0.31
CA GLN A 242 4.48 -14.83 -1.63
C GLN A 242 4.78 -15.91 -2.67
N HIS A 243 5.61 -16.90 -2.33
CA HIS A 243 5.93 -17.99 -3.24
C HIS A 243 4.68 -18.82 -3.59
N LYS A 244 3.81 -19.11 -2.63
CA LYS A 244 2.54 -19.81 -2.89
C LYS A 244 1.64 -19.03 -3.83
N LEU A 245 1.49 -17.72 -3.61
CA LEU A 245 0.71 -16.84 -4.49
C LEU A 245 1.25 -16.84 -5.92
N LEU A 246 2.57 -16.76 -6.09
CA LEU A 246 3.21 -16.82 -7.40
C LEU A 246 2.94 -18.15 -8.12
N LEU A 247 3.03 -19.29 -7.42
CA LEU A 247 2.73 -20.59 -8.02
C LEU A 247 1.26 -20.70 -8.47
N THR A 248 0.32 -20.21 -7.66
CA THR A 248 -1.10 -20.16 -8.04
C THR A 248 -1.33 -19.22 -9.23
N ALA A 249 -0.66 -18.06 -9.26
CA ALA A 249 -0.71 -17.16 -10.40
C ALA A 249 -0.26 -17.84 -11.70
N VAL A 250 0.86 -18.57 -11.68
CA VAL A 250 1.37 -19.29 -12.85
C VAL A 250 0.38 -20.35 -13.35
N GLN A 251 -0.36 -21.03 -12.46
CA GLN A 251 -1.39 -22.00 -12.85
C GLN A 251 -2.57 -21.32 -13.55
N LEU A 252 -3.04 -20.19 -13.00
CA LEU A 252 -4.18 -19.43 -13.51
C LEU A 252 -3.89 -18.66 -14.81
N LEU A 253 -2.63 -18.35 -15.09
CA LEU A 253 -2.22 -17.56 -16.25
C LEU A 253 -2.30 -18.35 -17.55
N LYS A 254 -2.85 -17.77 -18.62
CA LYS A 254 -2.84 -18.32 -19.98
C LYS A 254 -1.41 -18.43 -20.54
N PRO A 255 -1.12 -19.38 -21.46
CA PRO A 255 0.05 -19.29 -22.33
C PRO A 255 0.05 -17.95 -23.09
N GLY A 256 1.21 -17.30 -23.17
CA GLY A 256 1.36 -15.92 -23.67
C GLY A 256 0.92 -14.82 -22.69
N GLY A 257 0.31 -15.18 -21.55
CA GLY A 257 -0.19 -14.23 -20.57
C GLY A 257 0.92 -13.53 -19.78
N VAL A 258 0.60 -12.37 -19.21
CA VAL A 258 1.54 -11.53 -18.43
C VAL A 258 1.30 -11.68 -16.93
N LEU A 259 2.37 -11.92 -16.17
CA LEU A 259 2.37 -11.89 -14.70
C LEU A 259 3.25 -10.74 -14.22
N VAL A 260 2.69 -9.86 -13.37
CA VAL A 260 3.48 -8.86 -12.64
C VAL A 260 3.47 -9.17 -11.16
N TYR A 261 4.66 -9.25 -10.58
CA TYR A 261 4.88 -9.36 -9.14
C TYR A 261 5.38 -8.04 -8.59
N SER A 262 4.77 -7.55 -7.52
CA SER A 262 5.25 -6.35 -6.83
C SER A 262 5.17 -6.44 -5.31
N THR A 263 6.06 -5.69 -4.65
CA THR A 263 6.05 -5.51 -3.20
C THR A 263 6.40 -4.06 -2.85
N CYS A 264 5.98 -3.59 -1.66
CA CYS A 264 6.43 -2.33 -1.07
C CYS A 264 7.50 -2.55 0.03
N THR A 265 8.35 -3.56 -0.16
CA THR A 265 9.47 -3.86 0.73
C THR A 265 10.81 -3.80 0.00
N ILE A 266 11.88 -3.76 0.78
CA ILE A 266 13.26 -3.60 0.33
C ILE A 266 14.11 -4.88 0.50
N THR A 267 13.55 -5.92 1.14
CA THR A 267 14.25 -7.17 1.45
C THR A 267 14.48 -8.00 0.19
N ARG A 268 15.64 -8.64 0.08
CA ARG A 268 15.98 -9.49 -1.07
C ARG A 268 15.13 -10.77 -1.07
N GLU A 269 14.85 -11.29 0.12
CA GLU A 269 14.12 -12.54 0.36
C GLU A 269 12.67 -12.50 -0.14
N GLU A 270 12.07 -11.31 -0.15
CA GLU A 270 10.73 -11.05 -0.66
C GLU A 270 10.76 -10.55 -2.12
N ASN A 271 11.92 -10.22 -2.67
CA ASN A 271 12.07 -9.61 -4.00
C ASN A 271 12.87 -10.52 -4.94
N GLU A 272 14.17 -10.27 -5.12
CA GLU A 272 15.00 -10.98 -6.09
C GLU A 272 15.05 -12.50 -5.84
N ASP A 273 15.00 -12.93 -4.58
CA ASP A 273 14.97 -14.35 -4.23
C ASP A 273 13.65 -15.02 -4.63
N GLN A 274 12.52 -14.28 -4.65
CA GLN A 274 11.24 -14.80 -5.15
C GLN A 274 11.27 -14.99 -6.66
N VAL A 275 11.81 -14.01 -7.39
CA VAL A 275 12.01 -14.10 -8.85
C VAL A 275 12.88 -15.32 -9.19
N SER A 276 14.02 -15.45 -8.52
CA SER A 276 14.94 -16.57 -8.74
C SER A 276 14.30 -17.92 -8.44
N LYS A 277 13.58 -18.04 -7.32
CA LYS A 277 12.86 -19.27 -6.94
C LYS A 277 11.77 -19.63 -7.95
N LEU A 278 11.03 -18.64 -8.45
CA LEU A 278 9.97 -18.86 -9.42
C LEU A 278 10.54 -19.39 -10.75
N LEU A 279 11.58 -18.75 -11.28
CA LEU A 279 12.24 -19.17 -12.52
C LEU A 279 12.82 -20.59 -12.42
N ALA A 280 13.39 -20.95 -11.26
CA ALA A 280 13.88 -22.30 -11.03
C ALA A 280 12.75 -23.35 -10.91
N LYS A 281 11.60 -22.97 -10.37
CA LYS A 281 10.47 -23.88 -10.12
C LYS A 281 9.53 -24.04 -11.31
N CYS A 282 9.39 -23.02 -12.15
CA CYS A 282 8.42 -22.93 -13.23
C CYS A 282 9.11 -22.65 -14.58
N PRO A 283 9.58 -23.68 -15.31
CA PRO A 283 10.26 -23.50 -16.60
C PRO A 283 9.41 -22.87 -17.70
N CYS A 284 8.07 -22.91 -17.56
CA CYS A 284 7.14 -22.26 -18.46
C CYS A 284 7.06 -20.74 -18.26
N ILE A 285 7.74 -20.17 -17.26
CA ILE A 285 7.74 -18.74 -17.01
C ILE A 285 9.09 -18.15 -17.40
N GLU A 286 9.04 -17.01 -18.08
CA GLU A 286 10.20 -16.21 -18.44
C GLU A 286 10.13 -14.83 -17.81
N LEU A 287 11.26 -14.38 -17.24
CA LEU A 287 11.42 -12.99 -16.82
C LEU A 287 11.66 -12.13 -18.06
N VAL A 288 10.91 -11.04 -18.20
CA VAL A 288 11.04 -10.13 -19.34
C VAL A 288 11.29 -8.71 -18.88
N SER A 289 11.97 -7.93 -19.71
CA SER A 289 12.17 -6.50 -19.49
C SER A 289 10.83 -5.76 -19.38
N THR A 290 10.76 -4.81 -18.46
CA THR A 290 9.62 -3.90 -18.37
C THR A 290 9.63 -2.91 -19.55
N PRO A 291 8.46 -2.43 -20.02
CA PRO A 291 8.36 -1.58 -21.21
C PRO A 291 9.07 -0.22 -21.07
N PHE A 292 9.22 0.25 -19.83
CA PHE A 292 9.97 1.45 -19.47
C PHE A 292 10.60 1.23 -18.09
N LYS A 293 11.61 2.04 -17.73
CA LYS A 293 12.36 1.87 -16.48
C LYS A 293 12.46 3.18 -15.71
N LEU A 294 11.78 3.24 -14.57
CA LEU A 294 11.84 4.35 -13.61
C LEU A 294 12.65 3.97 -12.37
N GLY A 295 12.59 2.71 -11.95
CA GLY A 295 13.41 2.17 -10.86
C GLY A 295 14.79 1.72 -11.34
N GLY A 296 15.69 1.48 -10.39
CA GLY A 296 17.00 0.89 -10.64
C GLY A 296 16.97 -0.63 -10.85
N ASP A 297 18.15 -1.22 -10.98
CA ASP A 297 18.33 -2.67 -11.12
C ASP A 297 18.11 -3.43 -9.81
N GLY A 298 17.88 -4.74 -9.93
CA GLY A 298 17.81 -5.65 -8.78
C GLY A 298 19.13 -5.80 -8.04
N LEU A 299 19.04 -6.10 -6.74
CA LEU A 299 20.19 -6.33 -5.86
C LEU A 299 20.98 -7.59 -6.24
N GLN A 300 22.28 -7.56 -5.94
CA GLN A 300 23.14 -8.74 -5.98
C GLN A 300 22.81 -9.72 -4.84
N GLY A 301 23.30 -10.96 -4.98
CA GLY A 301 23.25 -11.97 -3.92
C GLY A 301 22.06 -12.94 -3.96
N SER A 302 21.17 -12.80 -4.95
CA SER A 302 20.27 -13.86 -5.40
C SER A 302 20.93 -14.67 -6.51
N ASN A 303 20.29 -15.74 -7.00
CA ASN A 303 20.80 -16.50 -8.16
C ASN A 303 20.38 -15.88 -9.52
N LEU A 304 20.03 -14.59 -9.55
CA LEU A 304 19.74 -13.89 -10.80
C LEU A 304 21.03 -13.46 -11.49
N THR A 305 21.08 -13.61 -12.82
CA THR A 305 22.18 -13.07 -13.62
C THR A 305 22.14 -11.54 -13.63
N GLU A 306 23.23 -10.88 -14.05
CA GLU A 306 23.24 -9.42 -14.22
C GLU A 306 22.18 -8.93 -15.21
N GLU A 307 21.99 -9.67 -16.30
CA GLU A 307 20.93 -9.41 -17.28
C GLU A 307 19.54 -9.49 -16.63
N GLN A 308 19.24 -10.56 -15.88
CA GLN A 308 17.97 -10.69 -15.17
C GLN A 308 17.74 -9.60 -14.12
N ARG A 309 18.80 -9.18 -13.41
CA ARG A 309 18.71 -8.04 -12.47
C ARG A 309 18.43 -6.71 -13.18
N SER A 310 18.87 -6.56 -14.42
CA SER A 310 18.51 -5.39 -15.25
C SER A 310 17.07 -5.43 -15.78
N MET A 311 16.40 -6.58 -15.78
CA MET A 311 15.01 -6.73 -16.23
C MET A 311 13.97 -6.35 -15.16
N VAL A 312 14.34 -6.43 -13.88
CA VAL A 312 13.49 -5.99 -12.76
C VAL A 312 13.64 -4.50 -12.48
N GLN A 313 12.69 -3.93 -11.73
CA GLN A 313 12.76 -2.55 -11.26
C GLN A 313 12.71 -2.49 -9.73
N ARG A 314 13.73 -1.90 -9.13
CA ARG A 314 13.82 -1.63 -7.70
C ARG A 314 13.85 -0.12 -7.44
N PHE A 315 12.91 0.36 -6.65
CA PHE A 315 12.89 1.73 -6.16
C PHE A 315 13.63 1.76 -4.83
N ASP A 316 14.83 2.34 -4.83
CA ASP A 316 15.69 2.42 -3.65
C ASP A 316 15.61 3.84 -3.04
N PRO A 317 15.03 3.98 -1.83
CA PRO A 317 14.92 5.28 -1.15
C PRO A 317 16.26 5.96 -0.84
N THR A 318 17.37 5.22 -0.87
CA THR A 318 18.72 5.73 -0.60
C THR A 318 19.45 6.16 -1.87
N SER A 319 18.88 5.87 -3.05
CA SER A 319 19.54 6.20 -4.30
C SER A 319 19.60 7.71 -4.50
N THR A 320 20.82 8.21 -4.68
CA THR A 320 21.11 9.60 -5.05
C THR A 320 21.52 9.72 -6.52
N LYS A 321 21.44 8.61 -7.27
CA LYS A 321 22.14 8.42 -8.55
C LYS A 321 21.39 8.90 -9.80
N LEU A 322 20.19 9.46 -9.68
CA LEU A 322 19.44 9.96 -10.84
C LEU A 322 19.22 11.47 -10.74
N LYS A 323 19.34 12.14 -11.90
CA LYS A 323 19.26 13.61 -12.04
C LYS A 323 17.86 14.18 -11.75
N ASP A 324 16.83 13.34 -11.80
CA ASP A 324 15.43 13.73 -11.56
C ASP A 324 14.94 13.24 -10.20
N ILE A 325 15.05 14.10 -9.17
CA ILE A 325 14.72 13.81 -7.76
C ILE A 325 13.35 13.11 -7.59
N TYR A 326 12.36 13.48 -8.41
CA TYR A 326 10.99 12.95 -8.33
C TYR A 326 10.88 11.44 -8.62
N ASN A 327 11.76 10.89 -9.45
CA ASN A 327 11.74 9.46 -9.80
C ASN A 327 12.52 8.59 -8.80
N VAL A 328 13.28 9.21 -7.88
CA VAL A 328 14.21 8.51 -6.98
C VAL A 328 13.76 8.58 -5.53
N ASP A 329 13.25 9.73 -5.09
CA ASP A 329 12.82 9.94 -3.72
C ASP A 329 11.41 9.37 -3.48
N THR A 330 11.27 8.06 -3.70
CA THR A 330 10.01 7.33 -3.55
C THR A 330 10.03 6.41 -2.33
N ILE A 331 8.93 5.72 -2.07
CA ILE A 331 8.93 4.54 -1.19
C ILE A 331 9.86 3.46 -1.75
N GLY A 332 10.30 2.55 -0.88
CA GLY A 332 10.95 1.32 -1.28
C GLY A 332 9.95 0.38 -1.96
N PHE A 333 10.27 -0.08 -3.16
CA PHE A 333 9.35 -0.86 -3.97
C PHE A 333 10.09 -1.78 -4.94
N PHE A 334 9.44 -2.87 -5.36
CA PHE A 334 9.99 -3.83 -6.30
C PHE A 334 8.94 -4.26 -7.32
N ILE A 335 9.35 -4.43 -8.57
CA ILE A 335 8.51 -4.88 -9.69
C ILE A 335 9.29 -5.89 -10.53
N ALA A 336 8.68 -7.05 -10.80
CA ALA A 336 9.15 -8.04 -11.77
C ALA A 336 8.02 -8.40 -12.73
N LYS A 337 8.34 -8.45 -14.03
CA LYS A 337 7.40 -8.80 -15.11
C LYS A 337 7.79 -10.13 -15.73
N PHE A 338 6.80 -10.99 -15.94
CA PHE A 338 6.97 -12.31 -16.51
C PHE A 338 5.97 -12.56 -17.64
N VAL A 339 6.34 -13.48 -18.53
CA VAL A 339 5.45 -14.04 -19.56
C VAL A 339 5.44 -15.56 -19.44
N LYS A 340 4.27 -16.18 -19.60
CA LYS A 340 4.13 -17.64 -19.67
C LYS A 340 4.32 -18.11 -21.11
N LYS A 341 5.20 -19.08 -21.33
CA LYS A 341 5.43 -19.75 -22.61
C LYS A 341 4.28 -20.68 -22.97
#